data_AF-A0AA36IZE4-F1
#
_entry.id   AF-A0AA36IZE4-F1
#
_cell.length_a   1.000
_cell.length_b   1.000
_cell.length_c   1.000
_cell.angle_alpha   90.00
_cell.angle_beta   90.00
_cell.angle_gamma   90.00
#
_symmetry.space_group_name_H-M   'P 1'
#
loop_
_entity.id
_entity.type
_entity.pdbx_description
1 polymer ?
#
loop_
_entity_poly.entity_id
_entity_poly.type
_entity_poly.pdbx_seq_one_letter_code
_entity_poly.pdbx_strand_id
1 'polypeptide(L)'
;MTAPMSVAEAIAATRGRLHSVASVAAWAAEAPKAAAALRGKSLVYFNGAFSPPTCAHAHIAASVCKDPEVDAVWLDPEPARPGKERWQNETLEARIHMCELLARDSSLCGRAGVGSLRKDLGPELGTSVELFRVLRALLGGPGQGHLTWAVGADVFEGMKHWADKAHACLQPGQSCDALLLFTRVGWTPERLMAAAKAVGHTPCHVSVIPMPQHLLSVSSHQARHALAQEFATPEPLWGALKMMPRNIAEFCLARDDVLRIYAQQVARL
;
A
#
# COMPACT_ATOMS: atom_id res chain seq x y z
N MET A 1 4.72 -10.37 -33.05
CA MET A 1 5.44 -10.13 -31.77
C MET A 1 4.40 -9.93 -30.68
N THR A 2 4.48 -10.62 -29.53
CA THR A 2 3.53 -10.41 -28.42
C THR A 2 3.86 -9.10 -27.70
N ALA A 3 2.85 -8.30 -27.32
CA ALA A 3 3.06 -7.08 -26.54
C ALA A 3 3.84 -7.36 -25.23
N PRO A 4 4.69 -6.41 -24.77
CA PRO A 4 5.36 -6.54 -23.49
C PRO A 4 4.33 -6.54 -22.35
N MET A 5 4.59 -7.32 -21.30
CA MET A 5 3.77 -7.33 -20.09
C MET A 5 3.94 -6.00 -19.35
N SER A 6 2.85 -5.42 -18.86
CA SER A 6 2.89 -4.21 -18.05
C SER A 6 3.40 -4.49 -16.62
N VAL A 7 3.90 -3.45 -15.94
CA VAL A 7 4.31 -3.55 -14.52
C VAL A 7 3.14 -3.94 -13.62
N ALA A 8 1.93 -3.45 -13.91
CA ALA A 8 0.72 -3.77 -13.16
C ALA A 8 0.39 -5.27 -13.22
N GLU A 9 0.43 -5.86 -14.42
CA GLU A 9 0.25 -7.30 -14.62
C GLU A 9 1.36 -8.11 -13.95
N ALA A 10 2.60 -7.64 -14.03
CA ALA A 10 3.74 -8.31 -13.40
C ALA A 10 3.62 -8.36 -11.88
N ILE A 11 3.20 -7.26 -11.23
CA ILE A 11 2.91 -7.22 -9.78
C ILE A 11 1.78 -8.20 -9.45
N ALA A 12 0.68 -8.16 -10.20
CA ALA A 12 -0.46 -9.05 -9.96
C ALA A 12 -0.10 -10.55 -10.09
N ALA A 13 0.85 -10.89 -10.97
CA ALA A 13 1.35 -12.25 -11.17
C ALA A 13 2.21 -12.80 -10.01
N THR A 14 2.54 -11.98 -9.00
CA THR A 14 3.28 -12.41 -7.81
C THR A 14 2.40 -13.02 -6.72
N ARG A 15 1.09 -12.78 -6.76
CA ARG A 15 0.16 -13.14 -5.69
C ARG A 15 0.15 -14.65 -5.39
N GLY A 16 0.36 -15.00 -4.13
CA GLY A 16 0.43 -16.38 -3.65
C GLY A 16 1.73 -17.11 -3.99
N ARG A 17 2.71 -16.44 -4.63
CA ARG A 17 3.93 -17.09 -5.15
C ARG A 17 5.19 -16.75 -4.35
N LEU A 18 5.16 -15.69 -3.53
CA LEU A 18 6.37 -15.15 -2.90
C LEU A 18 6.35 -15.38 -1.39
N HIS A 19 7.04 -16.43 -0.94
CA HIS A 19 7.10 -16.85 0.48
C HIS A 19 8.48 -16.65 1.12
N SER A 20 9.49 -16.26 0.33
CA SER A 20 10.89 -16.01 0.74
C SER A 20 11.70 -15.39 -0.41
N VAL A 21 12.92 -14.91 -0.16
CA VAL A 21 13.84 -14.50 -1.23
C VAL A 21 14.12 -15.64 -2.22
N ALA A 22 14.24 -16.89 -1.76
CA ALA A 22 14.46 -18.04 -2.63
C ALA A 22 13.30 -18.29 -3.60
N SER A 23 12.06 -18.07 -3.15
CA SER A 23 10.86 -18.24 -4.00
C SER A 23 10.82 -17.25 -5.18
N VAL A 24 11.50 -16.10 -5.09
CA VAL A 24 11.58 -15.12 -6.18
C VAL A 24 12.30 -15.70 -7.39
N ALA A 25 13.37 -16.47 -7.20
CA ALA A 25 14.10 -17.08 -8.30
C ALA A 25 13.26 -18.15 -9.02
N ALA A 26 12.54 -18.97 -8.26
CA ALA A 26 11.61 -19.97 -8.81
C ALA A 26 10.48 -19.30 -9.60
N TRP A 27 9.83 -18.29 -9.02
CA TRP A 27 8.81 -17.51 -9.69
C TRP A 27 9.34 -16.83 -10.96
N ALA A 28 10.54 -16.26 -10.93
CA ALA A 28 11.13 -15.58 -12.09
C ALA A 28 11.45 -16.56 -13.23
N ALA A 29 11.79 -17.81 -12.93
CA ALA A 29 11.98 -18.85 -13.93
C ALA A 29 10.65 -19.28 -14.58
N GLU A 30 9.58 -19.35 -13.80
CA GLU A 30 8.23 -19.72 -14.27
C GLU A 30 7.52 -18.58 -15.02
N ALA A 31 7.79 -17.33 -14.65
CA ALA A 31 7.18 -16.13 -15.20
C ALA A 31 8.22 -15.12 -15.73
N PRO A 32 9.06 -15.50 -16.72
CA PRO A 32 10.21 -14.68 -17.14
C PRO A 32 9.81 -13.31 -17.71
N LYS A 33 8.65 -13.20 -18.35
CA LYS A 33 8.12 -11.92 -18.85
C LYS A 33 7.73 -10.96 -17.71
N ALA A 34 7.12 -11.49 -16.65
CA ALA A 34 6.75 -10.70 -15.47
C ALA A 34 8.00 -10.26 -14.70
N ALA A 35 8.95 -11.17 -14.50
CA ALA A 35 10.23 -10.84 -13.87
C ALA A 35 10.99 -9.76 -14.66
N ALA A 36 11.04 -9.87 -15.99
CA ALA A 36 11.68 -8.87 -16.84
C ALA A 36 10.99 -7.49 -16.75
N ALA A 37 9.67 -7.44 -16.55
CA ALA A 37 8.94 -6.18 -16.39
C ALA A 37 9.26 -5.45 -15.07
N LEU A 38 9.68 -6.17 -14.02
CA LEU A 38 10.01 -5.60 -12.70
C LEU A 38 11.50 -5.33 -12.47
N ARG A 39 12.40 -6.06 -13.13
CA ARG A 39 13.85 -5.91 -12.91
C ARG A 39 14.34 -4.51 -13.25
N GLY A 40 15.20 -3.97 -12.38
CA GLY A 40 15.83 -2.65 -12.52
C GLY A 40 14.87 -1.47 -12.37
N LYS A 41 13.61 -1.69 -11.99
CA LYS A 41 12.59 -0.65 -11.89
C LYS A 41 12.71 0.18 -10.64
N SER A 42 12.21 1.41 -10.72
CA SER A 42 11.91 2.27 -9.57
C SER A 42 10.49 1.96 -9.07
N LEU A 43 10.41 1.25 -7.95
CA LEU A 43 9.20 0.71 -7.37
C LEU A 43 8.88 1.44 -6.06
N VAL A 44 7.67 1.98 -5.96
CA VAL A 44 7.10 2.46 -4.70
C VAL A 44 6.21 1.38 -4.11
N TYR A 45 6.62 0.82 -2.98
CA TYR A 45 5.82 -0.12 -2.20
C TYR A 45 4.89 0.65 -1.26
N PHE A 46 3.58 0.53 -1.51
CA PHE A 46 2.53 1.23 -0.77
C PHE A 46 1.59 0.22 -0.11
N ASN A 47 1.95 -0.21 1.09
CA ASN A 47 1.12 -1.08 1.91
C ASN A 47 0.18 -0.28 2.82
N GLY A 48 -0.96 -0.89 3.15
CA GLY A 48 -1.90 -0.31 4.08
C GLY A 48 -3.09 -1.22 4.33
N ALA A 49 -3.90 -0.87 5.32
CA ALA A 49 -5.12 -1.63 5.59
C ALA A 49 -6.12 -1.55 4.43
N PHE A 50 -6.17 -0.45 3.67
CA PHE A 50 -7.06 -0.26 2.51
C PHE A 50 -8.50 -0.76 2.78
N SER A 51 -9.10 -0.36 3.90
CA SER A 51 -10.36 -0.95 4.41
C SER A 51 -11.48 0.08 4.60
N PRO A 52 -12.05 0.65 3.52
CA PRO A 52 -11.66 0.52 2.11
C PRO A 52 -10.51 1.49 1.73
N PRO A 53 -9.92 1.39 0.52
CA PRO A 53 -9.13 2.49 -0.05
C PRO A 53 -9.99 3.76 -0.13
N THR A 54 -9.36 4.92 0.02
CA THR A 54 -10.04 6.23 0.10
C THR A 54 -9.48 7.19 -0.95
N CYS A 55 -10.11 8.35 -1.12
CA CYS A 55 -9.61 9.42 -2.01
C CYS A 55 -8.19 9.87 -1.60
N ALA A 56 -7.84 9.79 -0.32
CA ALA A 56 -6.48 10.07 0.15
C ALA A 56 -5.47 9.05 -0.41
N HIS A 57 -5.80 7.76 -0.39
CA HIS A 57 -4.94 6.72 -0.99
C HIS A 57 -4.81 6.90 -2.50
N ALA A 58 -5.92 7.22 -3.18
CA ALA A 58 -5.92 7.50 -4.62
C ALA A 58 -5.03 8.71 -4.96
N HIS A 59 -5.13 9.79 -4.18
CA HIS A 59 -4.28 10.96 -4.34
C HIS A 59 -2.80 10.62 -4.16
N ILE A 60 -2.43 9.85 -3.14
CA ILE A 60 -1.04 9.44 -2.91
C ILE A 60 -0.52 8.65 -4.13
N ALA A 61 -1.25 7.62 -4.56
CA ALA A 61 -0.85 6.80 -5.70
C ALA A 61 -0.72 7.64 -6.98
N ALA A 62 -1.66 8.55 -7.26
CA ALA A 62 -1.61 9.43 -8.42
C ALA A 62 -0.46 10.43 -8.35
N SER A 63 -0.16 10.98 -7.17
CA SER A 63 0.98 11.88 -6.97
C SER A 63 2.30 11.15 -7.19
N VAL A 64 2.41 9.89 -6.76
CA VAL A 64 3.57 9.03 -7.04
C VAL A 64 3.71 8.76 -8.54
N CYS A 65 2.63 8.37 -9.23
CA CYS A 65 2.68 8.06 -10.66
C CYS A 65 2.99 9.26 -11.57
N LYS A 66 2.87 10.49 -11.06
CA LYS A 66 3.27 11.72 -11.77
C LYS A 66 4.78 11.93 -11.75
N ASP A 67 5.49 11.30 -10.83
CA ASP A 67 6.95 11.35 -10.80
C ASP A 67 7.52 10.57 -12.00
N PRO A 68 8.30 11.21 -12.89
CA PRO A 68 8.90 10.53 -14.03
C PRO A 68 9.96 9.48 -13.63
N GLU A 69 10.51 9.56 -12.41
CA GLU A 69 11.48 8.60 -11.89
C GLU A 69 10.83 7.35 -11.30
N VAL A 70 9.51 7.32 -11.15
CA VAL A 70 8.78 6.14 -10.66
C VAL A 70 8.21 5.34 -11.83
N ASP A 71 8.69 4.10 -11.97
CA ASP A 71 8.18 3.15 -12.95
C ASP A 71 6.89 2.49 -12.48
N ALA A 72 6.78 2.18 -11.19
CA ALA A 72 5.72 1.33 -10.67
C ALA A 72 5.30 1.68 -9.23
N VAL A 73 4.01 1.48 -8.95
CA VAL A 73 3.42 1.55 -7.60
C VAL A 73 2.82 0.18 -7.27
N TRP A 74 3.25 -0.40 -6.15
CA TRP A 74 2.72 -1.66 -5.63
C TRP A 74 1.77 -1.39 -4.48
N LEU A 75 0.48 -1.59 -4.71
CA LEU A 75 -0.54 -1.54 -3.66
C LEU A 75 -0.61 -2.91 -2.96
N ASP A 76 -0.35 -2.96 -1.65
CA ASP A 76 -0.34 -4.22 -0.88
C ASP A 76 -1.30 -4.14 0.33
N PRO A 77 -2.54 -4.66 0.20
CA PRO A 77 -3.47 -4.78 1.32
C PRO A 77 -2.93 -5.66 2.45
N GLU A 78 -2.76 -5.06 3.63
CA GLU A 78 -2.23 -5.77 4.78
C GLU A 78 -3.23 -6.84 5.27
N PRO A 79 -2.77 -8.06 5.63
CA PRO A 79 -3.56 -9.02 6.37
C PRO A 79 -3.72 -8.58 7.83
N ALA A 80 -4.68 -9.17 8.54
CA ALA A 80 -4.87 -8.92 9.97
C ALA A 80 -3.61 -9.29 10.77
N ARG A 81 -3.27 -8.45 11.74
CA ARG A 81 -2.19 -8.77 12.70
C ARG A 81 -2.67 -9.87 13.65
N PRO A 82 -1.82 -10.81 14.07
CA PRO A 82 -2.21 -11.84 15.04
C PRO A 82 -2.87 -11.23 16.29
N GLY A 83 -4.06 -11.71 16.64
CA GLY A 83 -4.83 -11.26 17.81
C GLY A 83 -5.48 -9.87 17.69
N LYS A 84 -5.39 -9.19 16.54
CA LYS A 84 -5.99 -7.88 16.29
C LYS A 84 -6.73 -7.86 14.94
N GLU A 85 -7.71 -6.96 14.81
CA GLU A 85 -8.26 -6.57 13.50
C GLU A 85 -8.75 -7.74 12.62
N ARG A 86 -9.36 -8.78 13.22
CA ARG A 86 -9.81 -10.01 12.52
C ARG A 86 -10.52 -9.77 11.19
N TRP A 87 -11.27 -8.67 11.12
CA TRP A 87 -12.04 -8.20 9.97
C TRP A 87 -11.19 -7.92 8.73
N GLN A 88 -9.91 -7.60 8.89
CA GLN A 88 -9.00 -7.42 7.76
C GLN A 88 -8.85 -8.73 6.99
N ASN A 89 -8.75 -9.88 7.66
CA ASN A 89 -8.71 -11.17 6.96
C ASN A 89 -10.04 -11.50 6.30
N GLU A 90 -11.16 -11.23 6.98
CA GLU A 90 -12.51 -11.47 6.44
C GLU A 90 -12.79 -10.64 5.18
N THR A 91 -12.16 -9.47 5.04
CA THR A 91 -12.33 -8.56 3.90
C THR A 91 -11.14 -8.53 2.96
N LEU A 92 -10.11 -9.37 3.14
CA LEU A 92 -8.85 -9.25 2.39
C LEU A 92 -9.03 -9.32 0.87
N GLU A 93 -9.78 -10.32 0.39
CA GLU A 93 -10.04 -10.47 -1.05
C GLU A 93 -10.86 -9.30 -1.61
N ALA A 94 -11.82 -8.79 -0.84
CA ALA A 94 -12.59 -7.60 -1.22
C ALA A 94 -11.68 -6.36 -1.31
N ARG A 95 -10.75 -6.19 -0.36
CA ARG A 95 -9.80 -5.06 -0.36
C ARG A 95 -8.78 -5.16 -1.50
N ILE A 96 -8.33 -6.36 -1.84
CA ILE A 96 -7.53 -6.60 -3.05
C ILE A 96 -8.30 -6.14 -4.28
N HIS A 97 -9.57 -6.55 -4.43
CA HIS A 97 -10.41 -6.11 -5.54
C HIS A 97 -10.59 -4.58 -5.56
N MET A 98 -10.84 -3.94 -4.41
CA MET A 98 -10.95 -2.49 -4.33
C MET A 98 -9.64 -1.78 -4.74
N CYS A 99 -8.48 -2.33 -4.38
CA CYS A 99 -7.20 -1.82 -4.85
C CYS A 99 -7.01 -2.06 -6.36
N GLU A 100 -7.54 -3.15 -6.93
CA GLU A 100 -7.49 -3.38 -8.38
C GLU A 100 -8.36 -2.37 -9.13
N LEU A 101 -9.53 -2.02 -8.58
CA LEU A 101 -10.38 -0.92 -9.09
C LEU A 101 -9.64 0.41 -9.01
N LEU A 102 -8.89 0.66 -7.94
CA LEU A 102 -8.04 1.84 -7.82
C LEU A 102 -6.92 1.84 -8.86
N ALA A 103 -6.22 0.72 -9.03
CA ALA A 103 -5.09 0.57 -9.95
C ALA A 103 -5.46 0.81 -11.43
N ARG A 104 -6.73 0.61 -11.79
CA ARG A 104 -7.28 0.87 -13.13
C ARG A 104 -7.64 2.33 -13.38
N ASP A 105 -7.57 3.19 -12.36
CA ASP A 105 -7.83 4.62 -12.52
C ASP A 105 -6.87 5.24 -13.55
N SER A 106 -7.40 6.00 -14.50
CA SER A 106 -6.62 6.59 -15.59
C SER A 106 -5.50 7.51 -15.11
N SER A 107 -5.64 8.11 -13.92
CA SER A 107 -4.60 8.96 -13.33
C SER A 107 -3.34 8.20 -12.92
N LEU A 108 -3.38 6.87 -12.86
CA LEU A 108 -2.24 6.02 -12.52
C LEU A 108 -1.47 5.53 -13.76
N CYS A 109 -1.95 5.83 -14.96
CA CYS A 109 -1.25 5.59 -16.23
C CYS A 109 -0.75 4.14 -16.42
N GLY A 110 -1.44 3.14 -15.84
CA GLY A 110 -1.03 1.73 -15.91
C GLY A 110 0.25 1.38 -15.12
N ARG A 111 0.75 2.29 -14.27
CA ARG A 111 1.95 2.07 -13.43
C ARG A 111 1.64 1.42 -12.08
N ALA A 112 0.38 1.33 -11.68
CA ALA A 112 -0.02 0.74 -10.41
C ALA A 112 -0.46 -0.73 -10.58
N GLY A 113 0.06 -1.61 -9.74
CA GLY A 113 -0.36 -3.00 -9.62
C GLY A 113 -0.72 -3.36 -8.18
N VAL A 114 -1.43 -4.48 -8.00
CA VAL A 114 -1.88 -4.95 -6.68
C VAL A 114 -1.28 -6.32 -6.39
N GLY A 115 -0.55 -6.40 -5.28
CA GLY A 115 0.01 -7.65 -4.79
C GLY A 115 -0.66 -8.14 -3.51
N SER A 116 -0.08 -9.20 -2.95
CA SER A 116 -0.47 -9.78 -1.66
C SER A 116 0.77 -10.18 -0.85
N LEU A 117 1.90 -9.52 -1.08
CA LEU A 117 3.21 -9.96 -0.61
C LEU A 117 3.22 -10.15 0.91
N ARG A 118 2.61 -9.24 1.66
CA ARG A 118 2.56 -9.34 3.11
C ARG A 118 1.73 -10.53 3.61
N LYS A 119 0.67 -10.90 2.89
CA LYS A 119 -0.12 -12.12 3.14
C LYS A 119 0.72 -13.36 2.80
N ASP A 120 1.39 -13.34 1.65
CA ASP A 120 2.12 -14.49 1.10
C ASP A 120 3.34 -14.87 1.94
N LEU A 121 4.00 -13.88 2.55
CA LEU A 121 5.11 -14.07 3.50
C LEU A 121 4.65 -14.48 4.91
N GLY A 122 3.37 -14.35 5.22
CA GLY A 122 2.85 -14.62 6.56
C GLY A 122 3.26 -13.56 7.61
N PRO A 123 2.81 -13.74 8.87
CA PRO A 123 2.90 -12.69 9.91
C PRO A 123 4.33 -12.40 10.38
N GLU A 124 5.22 -13.39 10.36
CA GLU A 124 6.60 -13.22 10.80
C GLU A 124 7.42 -12.47 9.74
N LEU A 125 7.53 -13.03 8.54
CA LEU A 125 8.35 -12.46 7.47
C LEU A 125 7.72 -11.21 6.84
N GLY A 126 6.39 -11.18 6.68
CA GLY A 126 5.67 -10.03 6.12
C GLY A 126 5.74 -8.77 7.00
N THR A 127 6.16 -8.90 8.26
CA THR A 127 6.42 -7.73 9.09
C THR A 127 7.90 -7.42 9.24
N SER A 128 8.84 -8.25 8.76
CA SER A 128 10.28 -8.10 8.99
C SER A 128 11.01 -7.43 7.82
N VAL A 129 12.33 -7.30 7.93
CA VAL A 129 13.20 -6.85 6.82
C VAL A 129 13.10 -7.78 5.60
N GLU A 130 12.67 -9.03 5.79
CA GLU A 130 12.56 -10.02 4.71
C GLU A 130 11.58 -9.58 3.63
N LEU A 131 10.50 -8.86 3.99
CA LEU A 131 9.58 -8.26 3.02
C LEU A 131 10.32 -7.36 2.01
N PHE A 132 11.21 -6.49 2.48
CA PHE A 132 11.99 -5.61 1.61
C PHE A 132 13.09 -6.34 0.85
N ARG A 133 13.63 -7.42 1.39
CA ARG A 133 14.59 -8.28 0.67
C ARG A 133 13.93 -9.02 -0.48
N VAL A 134 12.68 -9.48 -0.31
CA VAL A 134 11.89 -10.08 -1.39
C VAL A 134 11.59 -9.06 -2.49
N LEU A 135 11.16 -7.85 -2.12
CA LEU A 135 10.98 -6.75 -3.07
C LEU A 135 12.29 -6.42 -3.81
N ARG A 136 13.41 -6.33 -3.08
CA ARG A 136 14.74 -6.11 -3.68
C ARG A 136 15.13 -7.21 -4.67
N ALA A 137 14.88 -8.47 -4.33
CA ALA A 137 15.15 -9.60 -5.20
C ALA A 137 14.33 -9.54 -6.50
N LEU A 138 13.06 -9.09 -6.45
CA LEU A 138 12.23 -8.86 -7.64
C LEU A 138 12.83 -7.79 -8.56
N LEU A 139 13.45 -6.75 -8.00
CA LEU A 139 14.13 -5.69 -8.74
C LEU A 139 15.50 -6.12 -9.31
N GLY A 140 15.98 -7.33 -8.99
CA GLY A 140 17.25 -7.86 -9.50
C GLY A 140 18.34 -8.05 -8.43
N GLY A 141 18.04 -7.81 -7.16
CA GLY A 141 18.98 -7.96 -6.05
C GLY A 141 19.66 -6.66 -5.63
N PRO A 142 20.66 -6.73 -4.72
CA PRO A 142 21.29 -5.55 -4.14
C PRO A 142 21.84 -4.57 -5.19
N GLY A 143 21.56 -3.28 -5.00
CA GLY A 143 21.96 -2.19 -5.90
C GLY A 143 21.20 -2.13 -7.23
N GLN A 144 20.24 -3.03 -7.48
CA GLN A 144 19.42 -3.01 -8.70
C GLN A 144 18.06 -2.34 -8.46
N GLY A 145 17.66 -1.49 -9.41
CA GLY A 145 16.44 -0.70 -9.31
C GLY A 145 16.46 0.27 -8.12
N HIS A 146 15.30 0.86 -7.84
CA HIS A 146 15.11 1.74 -6.70
C HIS A 146 13.86 1.30 -5.94
N LEU A 147 13.96 1.11 -4.62
CA LEU A 147 12.84 0.69 -3.78
C LEU A 147 12.51 1.77 -2.76
N THR A 148 11.31 2.36 -2.91
CA THR A 148 10.78 3.37 -2.00
C THR A 148 9.64 2.79 -1.18
N TRP A 149 9.63 3.03 0.13
CA TRP A 149 8.52 2.66 1.00
C TRP A 149 7.61 3.86 1.28
N ALA A 150 6.38 3.79 0.78
CA ALA A 150 5.37 4.81 1.03
C ALA A 150 4.64 4.55 2.34
N VAL A 151 4.74 5.49 3.29
CA VAL A 151 4.13 5.36 4.63
C VAL A 151 3.48 6.64 5.10
N GLY A 152 2.47 6.50 5.95
CA GLY A 152 1.88 7.62 6.64
C GLY A 152 2.87 8.20 7.65
N ALA A 153 2.87 9.52 7.81
CA ALA A 153 3.75 10.17 8.76
C ALA A 153 3.52 9.67 10.20
N ASP A 154 2.30 9.26 10.56
CA ASP A 154 1.97 8.60 11.83
C ASP A 154 2.65 7.24 12.01
N VAL A 155 2.74 6.45 10.94
CA VAL A 155 3.52 5.20 10.93
C VAL A 155 5.01 5.50 11.12
N PHE A 156 5.51 6.54 10.43
CA PHE A 156 6.90 6.98 10.55
C PHE A 156 7.28 7.40 11.98
N GLU A 157 6.46 8.22 12.64
CA GLU A 157 6.67 8.56 14.05
C GLU A 157 6.54 7.34 14.97
N GLY A 158 5.63 6.41 14.66
CA GLY A 158 5.51 5.14 15.36
C GLY A 158 6.74 4.24 15.26
N MET A 159 7.62 4.43 14.26
CA MET A 159 8.84 3.64 14.07
C MET A 159 9.81 3.75 15.24
N LYS A 160 9.75 4.84 16.04
CA LYS A 160 10.57 4.99 17.26
C LYS A 160 10.39 3.85 18.26
N HIS A 161 9.24 3.17 18.25
CA HIS A 161 8.96 2.03 19.13
C HIS A 161 9.57 0.70 18.62
N TRP A 162 10.13 0.70 17.42
CA TRP A 162 10.77 -0.45 16.78
C TRP A 162 11.94 0.01 15.89
N ALA A 163 12.72 0.98 16.39
CA ALA A 163 13.73 1.71 15.61
C ALA A 163 14.77 0.78 14.96
N ASP A 164 15.28 -0.22 15.68
CA ASP A 164 16.26 -1.18 15.13
C ASP A 164 15.72 -1.92 13.91
N LYS A 165 14.45 -2.31 13.97
CA LYS A 165 13.76 -2.98 12.88
C LYS A 165 13.50 -2.02 11.71
N ALA A 166 13.12 -0.78 12.00
CA ALA A 166 12.97 0.27 10.98
C ALA A 166 14.29 0.51 10.26
N HIS A 167 15.39 0.62 11.02
CA HIS A 167 16.73 0.79 10.49
C HIS A 167 17.12 -0.38 9.59
N ALA A 168 16.88 -1.62 10.01
CA ALA A 168 17.13 -2.80 9.18
C ALA A 168 16.32 -2.80 7.87
N CYS A 169 15.08 -2.30 7.88
CA CYS A 169 14.26 -2.15 6.68
C CYS A 169 14.76 -1.04 5.74
N LEU A 170 15.43 -0.01 6.27
CA LEU A 170 15.88 1.17 5.54
C LEU A 170 17.39 1.11 5.30
N GLN A 171 17.86 0.21 4.43
CA GLN A 171 19.28 0.11 4.08
C GLN A 171 19.42 0.31 2.57
N PRO A 172 19.81 1.51 2.10
CA PRO A 172 19.95 1.77 0.67
C PRO A 172 20.87 0.78 -0.03
N GLY A 173 20.44 0.32 -1.21
CA GLY A 173 21.06 -0.73 -1.99
C GLY A 173 20.84 -2.14 -1.47
N GLN A 174 20.40 -2.35 -0.22
CA GLN A 174 20.24 -3.67 0.40
C GLN A 174 18.77 -4.07 0.58
N SER A 175 17.96 -3.17 1.12
CA SER A 175 16.53 -3.35 1.34
C SER A 175 15.77 -2.20 0.68
N CYS A 176 15.47 -1.13 1.42
CA CYS A 176 14.74 0.04 0.94
C CYS A 176 15.67 1.26 0.85
N ASP A 177 15.61 1.96 -0.30
CA ASP A 177 16.47 3.10 -0.64
C ASP A 177 15.93 4.44 -0.15
N ALA A 178 14.61 4.55 -0.05
CA ALA A 178 13.95 5.80 0.27
C ALA A 178 12.63 5.59 1.02
N LEU A 179 12.26 6.60 1.80
CA LEU A 179 10.92 6.76 2.37
C LEU A 179 10.17 7.84 1.60
N LEU A 180 8.90 7.58 1.35
CA LEU A 180 7.94 8.55 0.86
C LEU A 180 6.86 8.75 1.92
N LEU A 181 6.90 9.90 2.60
CA LEU A 181 6.00 10.21 3.69
C LEU A 181 4.80 11.00 3.18
N PHE A 182 3.59 10.59 3.51
CA PHE A 182 2.42 11.42 3.31
C PHE A 182 1.92 12.01 4.62
N THR A 183 1.75 13.33 4.63
CA THR A 183 1.35 14.09 5.82
C THR A 183 -0.17 14.17 5.96
N ARG A 184 -0.64 14.35 7.20
CA ARG A 184 -2.05 14.57 7.55
C ARG A 184 -2.18 15.85 8.37
N VAL A 185 -3.39 16.17 8.85
CA VAL A 185 -3.61 17.30 9.77
C VAL A 185 -2.58 17.26 10.91
N GLY A 186 -1.94 18.39 11.19
CA GLY A 186 -1.02 18.55 12.32
C GLY A 186 0.41 18.04 12.09
N TRP A 187 0.80 17.77 10.84
CA TRP A 187 2.17 17.44 10.46
C TRP A 187 2.91 18.66 9.94
N THR A 188 3.92 19.12 10.69
CA THR A 188 4.82 20.21 10.31
C THR A 188 6.20 19.68 9.96
N PRO A 189 7.05 20.45 9.24
CA PRO A 189 8.44 20.10 9.00
C PRO A 189 9.20 19.76 10.28
N GLU A 190 8.98 20.53 11.35
CA GLU A 190 9.65 20.34 12.64
C GLU A 190 9.27 19.00 13.28
N ARG A 191 7.99 18.60 13.20
CA ARG A 191 7.53 17.30 13.70
C ARG A 191 8.12 16.15 12.90
N LEU A 192 8.21 16.29 11.57
CA LEU A 192 8.87 15.29 10.72
C LEU A 192 10.36 15.15 11.06
N MET A 193 11.07 16.27 11.27
CA MET A 193 12.47 16.25 11.71
C MET A 193 12.64 15.60 13.08
N ALA A 194 11.75 15.89 14.03
CA ALA A 194 11.74 15.27 15.35
C ALA A 194 11.49 13.75 15.27
N ALA A 195 10.55 13.32 14.42
CA ALA A 195 10.29 11.90 14.17
C ALA A 195 11.52 11.20 13.56
N ALA A 196 12.16 11.81 12.55
CA ALA A 196 13.37 11.26 11.93
C ALA A 196 14.53 11.11 12.93
N LYS A 197 14.70 12.09 13.83
CA LYS A 197 15.67 12.01 14.92
C LYS A 197 15.33 10.86 15.89
N ALA A 198 14.06 10.68 16.24
CA ALA A 198 13.61 9.63 17.15
C ALA A 198 13.80 8.21 16.59
N VAL A 199 13.86 8.05 15.26
CA VAL A 199 14.17 6.79 14.57
C VAL A 199 15.69 6.52 14.50
N GLY A 200 16.53 7.45 14.99
CA GLY A 200 17.99 7.30 15.01
C GLY A 200 18.68 7.87 13.77
N HIS A 201 18.08 8.87 13.11
CA HIS A 201 18.41 9.34 11.76
C HIS A 201 18.15 8.27 10.71
N THR A 202 17.36 8.62 9.69
CA THR A 202 17.08 7.70 8.58
C THR A 202 18.31 7.61 7.68
N PRO A 203 18.90 6.42 7.49
CA PRO A 203 20.06 6.25 6.60
C PRO A 203 19.69 6.34 5.10
N CYS A 204 18.41 6.53 4.79
CA CYS A 204 17.84 6.57 3.45
C CYS A 204 17.35 7.98 3.07
N HIS A 205 17.06 8.19 1.78
CA HIS A 205 16.41 9.41 1.34
C HIS A 205 14.99 9.49 1.90
N VAL A 206 14.51 10.69 2.25
CA VAL A 206 13.14 10.92 2.73
C VAL A 206 12.52 12.04 1.92
N SER A 207 11.41 11.74 1.26
CA SER A 207 10.58 12.71 0.53
C SER A 207 9.19 12.80 1.15
N VAL A 208 8.49 13.91 0.90
CA VAL A 208 7.19 14.19 1.52
C VAL A 208 6.17 14.56 0.45
N ILE A 209 5.01 13.90 0.45
CA ILE A 209 3.83 14.27 -0.32
C ILE A 209 2.86 15.00 0.61
N PRO A 210 2.64 16.32 0.43
CA PRO A 210 1.65 17.04 1.19
C PRO A 210 0.24 16.62 0.73
N MET A 211 -0.62 16.28 1.69
CA MET A 211 -2.01 15.96 1.39
C MET A 211 -2.82 17.26 1.17
N PRO A 212 -3.65 17.36 0.10
CA PRO A 212 -4.54 18.49 -0.11
C PRO A 212 -5.48 18.71 1.06
N GLN A 213 -5.82 19.97 1.34
CA GLN A 213 -6.60 20.36 2.53
C GLN A 213 -7.91 19.56 2.68
N HIS A 214 -8.63 19.34 1.58
CA HIS A 214 -9.90 18.60 1.57
C HIS A 214 -9.76 17.09 1.81
N LEU A 215 -8.54 16.53 1.73
CA LEU A 215 -8.25 15.12 1.97
C LEU A 215 -7.56 14.89 3.32
N LEU A 216 -7.12 15.95 4.02
CA LEU A 216 -6.37 15.82 5.27
C LEU A 216 -7.11 15.04 6.36
N SER A 217 -8.44 15.14 6.39
CA SER A 217 -9.29 14.46 7.37
C SER A 217 -9.77 13.09 6.89
N VAL A 218 -9.69 12.78 5.58
CA VAL A 218 -10.27 11.57 4.99
C VAL A 218 -9.55 10.32 5.50
N SER A 219 -10.32 9.41 6.10
CA SER A 219 -9.82 8.16 6.67
C SER A 219 -10.69 6.96 6.28
N SER A 220 -10.10 5.76 6.27
CA SER A 220 -10.87 4.53 6.07
C SER A 220 -11.92 4.31 7.17
N HIS A 221 -11.70 4.83 8.38
CA HIS A 221 -12.70 4.76 9.45
C HIS A 221 -13.96 5.57 9.11
N GLN A 222 -13.81 6.82 8.67
CA GLN A 222 -14.95 7.64 8.22
C GLN A 222 -15.61 7.05 6.97
N ALA A 223 -14.81 6.49 6.05
CA ALA A 223 -15.34 5.79 4.88
C ALA A 223 -16.26 4.61 5.28
N ARG A 224 -15.86 3.79 6.26
CA ARG A 224 -16.70 2.72 6.79
C ARG A 224 -17.95 3.25 7.49
N HIS A 225 -17.84 4.36 8.23
CA HIS A 225 -18.99 4.98 8.88
C HIS A 225 -20.02 5.46 7.84
N ALA A 226 -19.57 6.13 6.78
CA ALA A 226 -20.43 6.56 5.68
C ALA A 226 -21.13 5.37 5.00
N LEU A 227 -20.38 4.30 4.69
CA LEU A 227 -20.95 3.07 4.11
C LEU A 227 -21.97 2.40 5.04
N ALA A 228 -21.70 2.35 6.35
CA ALA A 228 -22.63 1.75 7.31
C ALA A 228 -23.93 2.56 7.46
N GLN A 229 -23.85 3.90 7.38
CA GLN A 229 -25.02 4.76 7.38
C GLN A 229 -25.85 4.59 6.10
N GLU A 230 -25.22 4.60 4.93
CA GLU A 230 -25.89 4.38 3.64
C GLU A 230 -26.49 2.97 3.51
N PHE A 231 -25.91 1.98 4.17
CA PHE A 231 -26.51 0.65 4.26
C PHE A 231 -27.78 0.63 5.12
N ALA A 232 -27.83 1.43 6.18
CA ALA A 232 -28.98 1.51 7.08
C ALA A 232 -30.13 2.37 6.53
N THR A 233 -29.83 3.34 5.66
CA THR A 233 -30.82 4.26 5.08
C THR A 233 -30.59 4.38 3.57
N PRO A 234 -31.59 4.10 2.70
CA PRO A 234 -31.47 4.17 1.24
C PRO A 234 -31.42 5.61 0.69
N GLU A 235 -30.77 6.51 1.43
CA GLU A 235 -30.45 7.87 1.00
C GLU A 235 -29.39 7.84 -0.13
N PRO A 236 -29.32 8.88 -0.97
CA PRO A 236 -28.36 8.91 -2.07
C PRO A 236 -26.90 8.93 -1.56
N LEU A 237 -26.02 8.32 -2.36
CA LEU A 237 -24.59 7.95 -2.16
C LEU A 237 -23.59 9.05 -1.77
N TRP A 238 -24.05 10.16 -1.21
CA TRP A 238 -23.27 11.37 -1.05
C TRP A 238 -22.17 11.27 0.02
N GLY A 239 -22.30 10.38 1.00
CA GLY A 239 -21.33 10.22 2.07
C GLY A 239 -20.11 9.46 1.60
N ALA A 240 -20.32 8.25 1.08
CA ALA A 240 -19.27 7.36 0.60
C ALA A 240 -18.46 7.99 -0.54
N LEU A 241 -19.14 8.66 -1.49
CA LEU A 241 -18.50 9.31 -2.65
C LEU A 241 -17.59 10.49 -2.27
N LYS A 242 -17.74 11.09 -1.09
CA LYS A 242 -16.81 12.11 -0.57
C LYS A 242 -15.53 11.50 -0.01
N MET A 243 -15.58 10.22 0.38
CA MET A 243 -14.50 9.56 1.11
C MET A 243 -13.66 8.64 0.22
N MET A 244 -14.24 8.05 -0.82
CA MET A 244 -13.56 7.10 -1.69
C MET A 244 -13.95 7.26 -3.18
N PRO A 245 -13.11 6.76 -4.11
CA PRO A 245 -13.44 6.71 -5.52
C PRO A 245 -14.80 6.03 -5.77
N ARG A 246 -15.53 6.52 -6.79
CA ARG A 246 -16.89 6.07 -7.10
C ARG A 246 -17.01 4.56 -7.29
N ASN A 247 -16.15 3.98 -8.12
CA ASN A 247 -16.14 2.54 -8.42
C ASN A 247 -15.90 1.68 -7.16
N ILE A 248 -15.13 2.18 -6.18
CA ILE A 248 -14.89 1.51 -4.90
C ILE A 248 -16.13 1.61 -4.00
N ALA A 249 -16.78 2.78 -3.95
CA ALA A 249 -18.03 2.94 -3.21
C ALA A 249 -19.12 2.01 -3.75
N GLU A 250 -19.34 2.02 -5.07
CA GLU A 250 -20.29 1.15 -5.76
C GLU A 250 -20.00 -0.33 -5.49
N PHE A 251 -18.73 -0.74 -5.55
CA PHE A 251 -18.33 -2.12 -5.21
C PHE A 251 -18.66 -2.48 -3.76
N CYS A 252 -18.37 -1.60 -2.80
CA CYS A 252 -18.68 -1.86 -1.39
C CYS A 252 -20.18 -2.03 -1.18
N LEU A 253 -20.99 -1.17 -1.79
CA LEU A 253 -22.44 -1.16 -1.61
C LEU A 253 -23.16 -2.32 -2.30
N ALA A 254 -22.54 -2.90 -3.32
CA ALA A 254 -23.01 -4.14 -3.95
C ALA A 254 -22.64 -5.41 -3.16
N ARG A 255 -21.96 -5.30 -2.01
CA ARG A 255 -21.41 -6.42 -1.24
C ARG A 255 -21.91 -6.43 0.21
N ASP A 256 -23.03 -7.10 0.44
CA ASP A 256 -23.65 -7.25 1.77
C ASP A 256 -22.68 -7.75 2.85
N ASP A 257 -21.79 -8.68 2.49
CA ASP A 257 -20.78 -9.21 3.40
C ASP A 257 -19.80 -8.13 3.87
N VAL A 258 -19.32 -7.29 2.94
CA VAL A 258 -18.42 -6.16 3.22
C VAL A 258 -19.12 -5.11 4.09
N LEU A 259 -20.35 -4.69 3.72
CA LEU A 259 -21.11 -3.70 4.47
C LEU A 259 -21.38 -4.15 5.90
N ARG A 260 -21.81 -5.41 6.08
CA ARG A 260 -22.04 -6.00 7.41
C ARG A 260 -20.77 -5.96 8.26
N ILE A 261 -19.63 -6.35 7.69
CA ILE A 261 -18.35 -6.32 8.42
C ILE A 261 -17.94 -4.88 8.77
N TYR A 262 -18.12 -3.93 7.86
CA TYR A 262 -17.82 -2.51 8.11
C TYR A 262 -18.73 -1.90 9.18
N ALA A 263 -20.03 -2.20 9.15
CA ALA A 263 -20.98 -1.82 10.19
C ALA A 263 -20.56 -2.36 11.57
N GLN A 264 -20.15 -3.63 11.65
CA GLN A 264 -19.65 -4.23 12.89
C GLN A 264 -18.34 -3.59 13.38
N GLN A 265 -17.46 -3.17 12.47
CA GLN A 265 -16.22 -2.48 12.84
C GLN A 265 -16.48 -1.11 13.46
N VAL A 266 -17.41 -0.33 12.90
CA VAL A 266 -17.70 1.01 13.42
C VAL A 266 -18.49 0.98 14.72
N ALA A 267 -19.34 -0.04 14.93
CA ALA A 267 -20.13 -0.19 16.16
C ALA A 267 -19.32 -0.62 17.40
N ARG A 268 -18.06 -1.05 17.23
CA ARG A 268 -17.18 -1.53 18.32
C ARG A 268 -16.15 -0.51 18.78
N LEU A 269 -16.15 0.68 18.19
CA LEU A 269 -15.25 1.80 18.53
C LEU A 269 -16.01 2.80 19.39
#